data_AF-A0AAE8MQN5-F1
#
_entry.id   AF-A0AAE8MQN5-F1
#
_cell.length_a   1.000
_cell.length_b   1.000
_cell.length_c   1.000
_cell.angle_alpha   90.00
_cell.angle_beta   90.00
_cell.angle_gamma   90.00
#
_symmetry.space_group_name_H-M   'P 1'
#
loop_
_entity.id
_entity.type
_entity.pdbx_description
1 polymer ?
#
loop_
_entity_poly.entity_id
_entity_poly.type
_entity_poly.pdbx_seq_one_letter_code
_entity_poly.pdbx_strand_id
1 'polypeptide(L)'
;MAANEPPLDEIQWRSPQIVAEMGGVHSNTVLHYFARSPFFEETSNNAIVTNQAFNNASMYHLIQTREAFEGRLRTMAGLEYLVAQEPAEMGPGMGTGVWVIRKQTRKKRPGVEDEITVHNTYFVVGDNIYQAPTLADILVSRVNTITEAMSKVLPAADSARTWTPSLGNVYRQSPTINRPDDNTPETTAKTTTKSKDTSLDAELQRLAEESFFRHLKHGSDYIDEKPITGQPGNFHIASSGRKEKASFTSNASSTTKPLALPKTEGGIGGLGLTATQPGGAASGKNGKDKKEGKTEKSPRPGNAPKLKRKKSKAGATPTPTPT
;
A
#
# COMPACT_ATOMS: atom_id res chain seq x y z
N MET A 1 -36.02 -13.29 -10.79
CA MET A 1 -34.77 -13.39 -10.01
C MET A 1 -33.68 -12.80 -10.87
N ALA A 2 -33.18 -11.61 -10.55
CA ALA A 2 -32.03 -11.06 -11.25
C ALA A 2 -30.82 -11.92 -10.87
N ALA A 3 -30.16 -12.53 -11.85
CA ALA A 3 -28.88 -13.17 -11.62
C ALA A 3 -27.96 -12.10 -11.04
N ASN A 4 -27.31 -12.40 -9.91
CA ASN A 4 -26.36 -11.50 -9.30
C ASN A 4 -25.13 -11.49 -10.22
N GLU A 5 -25.09 -10.55 -11.17
CA GLU A 5 -23.96 -10.42 -12.06
C GLU A 5 -22.71 -10.15 -11.21
N PRO A 6 -21.59 -10.86 -11.47
CA PRO A 6 -20.39 -10.68 -10.70
C PRO A 6 -19.93 -9.21 -10.79
N PRO A 7 -19.40 -8.65 -9.69
CA PRO A 7 -18.80 -7.32 -9.68
C PRO A 7 -17.83 -7.11 -10.86
N LEU A 8 -17.78 -5.89 -11.39
CA LEU A 8 -16.96 -5.55 -12.57
C LEU A 8 -15.46 -5.82 -12.34
N ASP A 9 -14.99 -5.77 -11.10
CA ASP A 9 -13.62 -6.09 -10.71
C ASP A 9 -13.27 -7.59 -10.73
N GLU A 10 -14.27 -8.48 -10.76
CA GLU A 10 -14.08 -9.93 -10.81
C GLU A 10 -14.16 -10.51 -12.23
N ILE A 11 -14.65 -9.72 -13.19
CA ILE A 11 -14.81 -10.19 -14.57
C ILE A 11 -13.58 -9.90 -15.41
N GLN A 12 -13.33 -10.80 -16.35
CA GLN A 12 -12.45 -10.53 -17.49
C GLN A 12 -13.31 -10.37 -18.74
N TRP A 13 -12.97 -9.39 -19.57
CA TRP A 13 -13.64 -9.21 -20.85
C TRP A 13 -12.65 -9.32 -22.01
N ARG A 14 -13.06 -10.02 -23.07
CA ARG A 14 -12.32 -10.13 -24.32
C ARG A 14 -13.28 -10.34 -25.49
N SER A 15 -12.93 -9.82 -26.66
CA SER A 15 -13.61 -10.13 -27.91
C SER A 15 -12.61 -10.27 -29.07
N PRO A 16 -12.21 -11.52 -29.40
CA PRO A 16 -11.28 -11.76 -30.51
C PRO A 16 -11.80 -11.29 -31.87
N GLN A 17 -13.12 -11.31 -32.09
CA GLN A 17 -13.72 -10.87 -33.37
C GLN A 17 -13.46 -9.38 -33.63
N ILE A 18 -13.68 -8.56 -32.60
CA ILE A 18 -13.49 -7.11 -32.67
C ILE A 18 -12.00 -6.77 -32.84
N VAL A 19 -11.11 -7.49 -32.14
CA VAL A 19 -9.66 -7.33 -32.30
C VAL A 19 -9.23 -7.64 -33.73
N ALA A 20 -9.76 -8.69 -34.34
CA ALA A 20 -9.46 -9.05 -35.72
C ALA A 20 -9.96 -7.98 -36.71
N GLU A 21 -11.15 -7.44 -36.50
CA GLU A 21 -11.72 -6.35 -37.32
C GLU A 21 -10.84 -5.08 -37.29
N MET A 22 -10.26 -4.76 -36.13
CA MET A 22 -9.41 -3.58 -35.95
C MET A 22 -7.94 -3.81 -36.28
N GLY A 23 -7.54 -5.02 -36.68
CA GLY A 23 -6.14 -5.33 -36.98
C GLY A 23 -5.22 -5.44 -35.76
N GLY A 24 -5.78 -5.74 -34.59
CA GLY A 24 -5.04 -5.92 -33.33
C GLY A 24 -5.21 -4.76 -32.34
N VAL A 25 -4.80 -5.01 -31.09
CA VAL A 25 -4.76 -4.00 -30.02
C VAL A 25 -3.42 -3.26 -30.06
N HIS A 26 -3.45 -2.00 -30.49
CA HIS A 26 -2.28 -1.12 -30.55
C HIS A 26 -2.67 0.31 -30.16
N SER A 27 -1.71 1.24 -30.19
CA SER A 27 -1.87 2.62 -29.70
C SER A 27 -3.16 3.31 -30.15
N ASN A 28 -3.48 3.23 -31.44
CA ASN A 28 -4.67 3.90 -32.01
C ASN A 28 -5.99 3.14 -31.77
N THR A 29 -5.95 1.82 -31.58
CA THR A 29 -7.16 0.99 -31.47
C THR A 29 -7.53 0.65 -30.03
N VAL A 30 -6.61 0.75 -29.07
CA VAL A 30 -6.82 0.32 -27.68
C VAL A 30 -8.02 0.99 -27.00
N LEU A 31 -8.21 2.29 -27.19
CA LEU A 31 -9.35 3.02 -26.61
C LEU A 31 -10.67 2.65 -27.30
N HIS A 32 -10.65 2.41 -28.61
CA HIS A 32 -11.82 1.96 -29.36
C HIS A 32 -12.20 0.52 -29.02
N TYR A 33 -11.21 -0.33 -28.75
CA TYR A 33 -11.43 -1.69 -28.24
C TYR A 33 -12.02 -1.64 -26.83
N PHE A 34 -11.44 -0.83 -25.94
CA PHE A 34 -11.96 -0.64 -24.59
C PHE A 34 -13.40 -0.13 -24.59
N ALA A 35 -13.78 0.71 -25.56
CA ALA A 35 -15.15 1.22 -25.69
C ALA A 35 -16.21 0.14 -25.96
N ARG A 36 -15.81 -1.07 -26.40
CA ARG A 36 -16.71 -2.21 -26.60
C ARG A 36 -16.89 -3.06 -25.34
N SER A 37 -16.12 -2.78 -24.30
CA SER A 37 -16.16 -3.51 -23.04
C SER A 37 -17.28 -2.99 -22.12
N PRO A 38 -17.78 -3.81 -21.20
CA PRO A 38 -18.76 -3.38 -20.19
C PRO A 38 -18.20 -2.36 -19.18
N PHE A 39 -16.89 -2.15 -19.16
CA PHE A 39 -16.22 -1.15 -18.31
C PHE A 39 -16.36 0.28 -18.84
N PHE A 40 -16.80 0.41 -20.09
CA PHE A 40 -16.94 1.69 -20.77
C PHE A 40 -18.31 2.30 -20.52
N GLU A 41 -18.30 3.58 -20.17
CA GLU A 41 -19.51 4.39 -20.01
C GLU A 41 -19.76 5.20 -21.28
N GLU A 42 -20.91 5.00 -21.90
CA GLU A 42 -21.32 5.74 -23.10
C GLU A 42 -21.57 7.23 -22.83
N THR A 43 -21.74 7.62 -21.57
CA THR A 43 -21.85 9.04 -21.18
C THR A 43 -20.50 9.77 -21.15
N SER A 44 -19.40 9.08 -21.42
CA SER A 44 -18.06 9.66 -21.42
C SER A 44 -17.82 10.59 -22.62
N ASN A 45 -16.89 11.52 -22.45
CA ASN A 45 -16.44 12.41 -23.52
C ASN A 45 -15.88 11.62 -24.71
N ASN A 46 -15.29 10.44 -24.47
CA ASN A 46 -14.80 9.54 -25.51
C ASN A 46 -15.92 9.15 -26.47
N ALA A 47 -17.07 8.71 -25.96
CA ALA A 47 -18.22 8.34 -26.79
C ALA A 47 -18.76 9.55 -27.57
N ILE A 48 -18.81 10.72 -26.92
CA ILE A 48 -19.27 11.95 -27.57
C ILE A 48 -18.35 12.34 -28.74
N VAL A 49 -17.02 12.34 -28.53
CA VAL A 49 -16.04 12.67 -29.58
C VAL A 49 -16.10 11.66 -30.71
N THR A 50 -16.19 10.36 -30.39
CA THR A 50 -16.30 9.31 -31.40
C THR A 50 -17.56 9.44 -32.24
N ASN A 51 -18.73 9.64 -31.60
CA ASN A 51 -19.99 9.87 -32.31
C ASN A 51 -19.96 11.15 -33.16
N GLN A 52 -19.35 12.23 -32.68
CA GLN A 52 -19.17 13.46 -33.47
C GLN A 52 -18.28 13.22 -34.70
N ALA A 53 -17.19 12.47 -34.54
CA ALA A 53 -16.27 12.16 -35.62
C ALA A 53 -16.91 11.27 -36.70
N PHE A 54 -17.78 10.34 -36.35
CA PHE A 54 -18.52 9.53 -37.32
C PHE A 54 -19.56 10.32 -38.11
N ASN A 55 -20.20 11.30 -37.49
CA ASN A 55 -21.22 12.13 -38.13
C ASN A 55 -20.63 13.35 -38.87
N ASN A 56 -19.36 13.67 -38.65
CA ASN A 56 -18.69 14.83 -39.26
C ASN A 56 -17.33 14.44 -39.86
N ALA A 57 -17.27 14.43 -41.19
CA ALA A 57 -16.06 14.09 -41.94
C ALA A 57 -14.82 14.94 -41.57
N SER A 58 -15.01 16.21 -41.19
CA SER A 58 -13.90 17.08 -40.78
C SER A 58 -13.25 16.64 -39.47
N MET A 59 -14.00 15.99 -38.57
CA MET A 59 -13.50 15.53 -37.26
C MET A 59 -12.95 14.11 -37.30
N TYR A 60 -13.04 13.42 -38.42
CA TYR A 60 -12.61 12.01 -38.54
C TYR A 60 -11.13 11.80 -38.22
N HIS A 61 -10.27 12.78 -38.54
CA HIS A 61 -8.84 12.74 -38.20
C HIS A 61 -8.57 12.65 -36.70
N LEU A 62 -9.49 13.12 -35.85
CA LEU A 62 -9.33 13.10 -34.40
C LEU A 62 -9.40 11.70 -33.80
N ILE A 63 -10.09 10.76 -34.44
CA ILE A 63 -10.23 9.38 -33.93
C ILE A 63 -9.23 8.40 -34.53
N GLN A 64 -8.49 8.82 -35.57
CA GLN A 64 -7.50 7.99 -36.27
C GLN A 64 -6.23 7.78 -35.46
N THR A 65 -5.76 8.82 -34.76
CA THR A 65 -4.55 8.75 -33.93
C THR A 65 -4.91 8.95 -32.47
N ARG A 66 -4.24 8.20 -31.59
CA ARG A 66 -4.43 8.34 -30.15
C ARG A 66 -4.12 9.76 -29.68
N GLU A 67 -3.03 10.35 -30.17
CA GLU A 67 -2.60 11.69 -29.77
C GLU A 67 -3.63 12.78 -30.12
N ALA A 68 -4.24 12.72 -31.30
CA ALA A 68 -5.27 13.67 -31.69
C ALA A 68 -6.55 13.48 -30.84
N PHE A 69 -6.90 12.22 -30.57
CA PHE A 69 -8.08 11.87 -29.77
C PHE A 69 -7.92 12.36 -28.32
N GLU A 70 -6.80 12.02 -27.68
CA GLU A 70 -6.48 12.47 -26.34
C GLU A 70 -6.27 13.99 -26.26
N GLY A 71 -5.67 14.58 -27.30
CA GLY A 71 -5.54 16.02 -27.44
C GLY A 71 -6.90 16.72 -27.41
N ARG A 72 -7.89 16.17 -28.11
CA ARG A 72 -9.27 16.67 -28.06
C ARG A 72 -9.90 16.47 -26.68
N LEU A 73 -9.76 15.30 -26.08
CA LEU A 73 -10.31 15.02 -24.74
C LEU A 73 -9.78 15.99 -23.69
N ARG A 74 -8.48 16.30 -23.73
CA ARG A 74 -7.84 17.31 -22.87
C ARG A 74 -8.46 18.71 -22.99
N THR A 75 -9.16 19.03 -24.08
CA THR A 75 -9.85 20.31 -24.22
C THR A 75 -11.19 20.35 -23.47
N MET A 76 -11.83 19.20 -23.27
CA MET A 76 -13.16 19.06 -22.69
C MET A 76 -13.08 18.95 -21.15
N ALA A 77 -14.22 19.10 -20.48
CA ALA A 77 -14.38 18.78 -19.06
C ALA A 77 -15.38 17.63 -18.94
N GLY A 78 -15.27 16.80 -17.91
CA GLY A 78 -16.15 15.66 -17.68
C GLY A 78 -15.41 14.33 -17.57
N LEU A 79 -16.16 13.24 -17.72
CA LEU A 79 -15.65 11.87 -17.65
C LEU A 79 -14.89 11.52 -18.93
N GLU A 80 -13.66 11.06 -18.79
CA GLU A 80 -12.81 10.64 -19.90
C GLU A 80 -12.06 9.35 -19.56
N TYR A 81 -11.74 8.60 -20.61
CA TYR A 81 -10.84 7.45 -20.57
C TYR A 81 -9.56 7.82 -21.30
N LEU A 82 -8.43 7.77 -20.59
CA LEU A 82 -7.11 8.07 -21.16
C LEU A 82 -6.14 6.91 -20.92
N VAL A 83 -5.19 6.75 -21.85
CA VAL A 83 -4.07 5.83 -21.65
C VAL A 83 -3.08 6.47 -20.67
N ALA A 84 -2.90 5.85 -19.51
CA ALA A 84 -1.98 6.32 -18.49
C ALA A 84 -0.57 5.77 -18.68
N GLN A 85 -0.45 4.53 -19.18
CA GLN A 85 0.81 3.88 -19.48
C GLN A 85 0.69 3.07 -20.76
N GLU A 86 1.70 3.20 -21.59
CA GLU A 86 1.84 2.46 -22.83
C GLU A 86 2.71 1.21 -22.58
N PRO A 87 2.57 0.16 -23.41
CA PRO A 87 3.45 -0.98 -23.34
C PRO A 87 4.90 -0.53 -23.41
N ALA A 88 5.69 -0.91 -22.40
CA ALA A 88 7.12 -0.64 -22.44
C ALA A 88 7.73 -1.43 -23.60
N GLU A 89 8.26 -0.73 -24.59
CA GLU A 89 9.03 -1.33 -25.67
C GLU A 89 10.39 -1.76 -25.11
N MET A 90 10.57 -3.04 -24.81
CA MET A 90 11.88 -3.58 -24.42
C MET A 90 12.74 -3.98 -25.64
N GLY A 91 12.27 -3.68 -26.85
CA GLY A 91 12.97 -3.88 -28.12
C GLY A 91 12.01 -3.95 -29.31
N PRO A 92 12.51 -4.01 -30.55
CA PRO A 92 11.68 -4.14 -31.74
C PRO A 92 10.84 -5.42 -31.68
N GLY A 93 9.52 -5.29 -31.56
CA GLY A 93 8.58 -6.42 -31.48
C GLY A 93 8.49 -7.10 -30.10
N MET A 94 9.15 -6.57 -29.07
CA MET A 94 9.15 -7.11 -27.70
C MET A 94 8.63 -6.05 -26.73
N GLY A 95 7.37 -5.65 -26.90
CA GLY A 95 6.65 -4.84 -25.90
C GLY A 95 6.08 -5.72 -24.81
N THR A 96 5.90 -5.19 -23.59
CA THR A 96 5.16 -5.91 -22.53
C THR A 96 3.73 -6.25 -22.95
N GLY A 97 3.19 -5.56 -23.97
CA GLY A 97 1.83 -5.75 -24.48
C GLY A 97 0.76 -5.34 -23.48
N VAL A 98 1.13 -4.61 -22.42
CA VAL A 98 0.22 -4.17 -21.37
C VAL A 98 -0.12 -2.69 -21.53
N TRP A 99 -1.39 -2.38 -21.70
CA TRP A 99 -1.91 -1.03 -21.72
C TRP A 99 -2.57 -0.71 -20.39
N VAL A 100 -2.42 0.50 -19.88
CA VAL A 100 -3.13 0.97 -18.68
C VAL A 100 -4.03 2.13 -19.05
N ILE A 101 -5.32 1.98 -18.77
CA ILE A 101 -6.36 2.97 -19.06
C ILE A 101 -6.94 3.47 -17.74
N ARG A 102 -7.13 4.78 -17.59
CA ARG A 102 -7.77 5.38 -16.42
C ARG A 102 -9.12 5.95 -16.78
N LYS A 103 -10.14 5.60 -15.99
CA LYS A 103 -11.41 6.33 -15.92
C LYS A 103 -11.19 7.51 -14.98
N GLN A 104 -11.24 8.71 -15.52
CA GLN A 104 -10.99 9.93 -14.75
C GLN A 104 -12.01 11.01 -15.09
N THR A 105 -12.27 11.91 -14.15
CA THR A 105 -13.06 13.11 -14.40
C THR A 105 -12.15 14.33 -14.35
N ARG A 106 -12.15 15.09 -15.44
CA ARG A 106 -11.46 16.37 -15.56
C ARG A 106 -12.41 17.51 -15.23
N LYS A 107 -12.05 18.34 -14.26
CA LYS A 107 -12.74 19.60 -14.00
C LYS A 107 -11.87 20.75 -14.47
N LYS A 108 -12.42 21.57 -15.35
CA LYS A 108 -11.77 22.79 -15.84
C LYS A 108 -12.30 24.01 -15.13
N ARG A 109 -11.40 24.87 -14.67
CA ARG A 109 -11.72 26.18 -14.11
C ARG A 109 -10.91 27.25 -14.84
N PRO A 110 -11.52 28.35 -15.31
CA PRO A 110 -10.78 29.41 -16.00
C PRO A 110 -9.64 29.95 -15.12
N GLY A 111 -8.41 29.93 -15.64
CA GLY A 111 -7.23 30.48 -14.96
C GLY A 111 -6.58 29.59 -13.89
N VAL A 112 -7.06 28.35 -13.69
CA VAL A 112 -6.49 27.37 -12.75
C VAL A 112 -6.14 26.09 -13.51
N GLU A 113 -5.13 25.37 -13.03
CA GLU A 113 -4.77 24.06 -13.60
C GLU A 113 -5.94 23.06 -13.54
N ASP A 114 -5.97 22.13 -14.50
CA ASP A 114 -7.00 21.11 -14.62
C ASP A 114 -6.96 20.16 -13.41
N GLU A 115 -8.08 20.02 -12.70
CA GLU A 115 -8.23 19.06 -11.60
C GLU A 115 -8.64 17.70 -12.18
N ILE A 116 -7.81 16.68 -11.99
CA ILE A 116 -8.06 15.31 -12.47
C ILE A 116 -8.34 14.41 -11.27
N THR A 117 -9.57 13.88 -11.20
CA THR A 117 -9.95 12.85 -10.24
C THR A 117 -9.95 11.48 -10.93
N VAL A 118 -9.08 10.57 -10.51
CA VAL A 118 -9.04 9.19 -11.02
C VAL A 118 -10.05 8.36 -10.24
N HIS A 119 -10.94 7.68 -10.95
CA HIS A 119 -11.94 6.79 -10.35
C HIS A 119 -11.44 5.36 -10.34
N ASN A 120 -11.25 4.79 -11.52
CA ASN A 120 -10.83 3.39 -11.70
C ASN A 120 -9.67 3.30 -12.69
N THR A 121 -8.86 2.26 -12.52
CA THR A 121 -7.80 1.90 -13.46
C THR A 121 -8.12 0.55 -14.08
N TYR A 122 -7.94 0.44 -15.38
CA TYR A 122 -8.10 -0.78 -16.16
C TYR A 122 -6.77 -1.09 -16.82
N PHE A 123 -6.51 -2.36 -17.05
CA PHE A 123 -5.34 -2.78 -17.80
C PHE A 123 -5.71 -3.83 -18.83
N VAL A 124 -5.06 -3.74 -19.99
CA VAL A 124 -5.28 -4.63 -21.13
C VAL A 124 -4.02 -5.45 -21.31
N VAL A 125 -4.14 -6.78 -21.27
CA VAL A 125 -3.04 -7.73 -21.49
C VAL A 125 -3.36 -8.58 -22.72
N GLY A 126 -2.66 -8.31 -23.82
CA GLY A 126 -3.04 -8.86 -25.12
C GLY A 126 -4.44 -8.39 -25.51
N ASP A 127 -5.40 -9.32 -25.55
CA ASP A 127 -6.81 -9.03 -25.87
C ASP A 127 -7.71 -8.92 -24.62
N ASN A 128 -7.18 -9.22 -23.42
CA ASN A 128 -7.98 -9.32 -22.20
C ASN A 128 -7.98 -8.00 -21.45
N ILE A 129 -9.16 -7.54 -21.04
CA ILE A 129 -9.34 -6.33 -20.24
C ILE A 129 -9.73 -6.72 -18.82
N TYR A 130 -9.03 -6.11 -17.87
CA TYR A 130 -9.24 -6.29 -16.44
C TYR A 130 -9.43 -4.93 -15.77
N GLN A 131 -10.28 -4.88 -14.75
CA GLN A 131 -10.30 -3.77 -13.81
C GLN A 131 -9.27 -4.04 -12.70
N ALA A 132 -8.43 -3.03 -12.41
CA ALA A 132 -7.48 -3.14 -11.32
C ALA A 132 -8.22 -3.08 -9.97
N PRO A 133 -8.05 -4.08 -9.08
CA PRO A 133 -8.66 -4.04 -7.76
C PRO A 133 -8.04 -2.94 -6.92
N THR A 134 -8.80 -2.40 -5.97
CA THR A 134 -8.23 -1.47 -5.00
C THR A 134 -7.40 -2.24 -3.96
N LEU A 135 -6.43 -1.59 -3.34
CA LEU A 135 -5.65 -2.20 -2.26
C LEU A 135 -6.56 -2.65 -1.09
N ALA A 136 -7.63 -1.89 -0.83
CA ALA A 136 -8.59 -2.23 0.21
C ALA A 136 -9.27 -3.57 -0.08
N ASP A 137 -9.73 -3.80 -1.32
CA ASP A 137 -10.40 -5.04 -1.72
C ASP A 137 -9.47 -6.26 -1.59
N ILE A 138 -8.20 -6.10 -2.00
CA ILE A 138 -7.18 -7.14 -1.83
C ILE A 138 -6.99 -7.48 -0.35
N LEU A 139 -6.85 -6.46 0.51
CA LEU A 139 -6.66 -6.68 1.94
C LEU A 139 -7.87 -7.35 2.58
N VAL A 140 -9.08 -6.92 2.23
CA VAL A 140 -10.33 -7.54 2.71
C VAL A 140 -10.39 -9.01 2.30
N SER A 141 -10.14 -9.32 1.03
CA SER A 141 -10.10 -10.71 0.54
C SER A 141 -9.08 -11.56 1.32
N ARG A 142 -7.88 -11.03 1.55
CA ARG A 142 -6.82 -11.74 2.27
C ARG A 142 -7.15 -11.96 3.76
N VAL A 143 -7.64 -10.94 4.45
CA VAL A 143 -8.06 -11.05 5.86
C VAL A 143 -9.21 -12.03 6.01
N ASN A 144 -10.18 -12.01 5.10
CA ASN A 144 -11.29 -12.97 5.11
C ASN A 144 -10.80 -14.40 4.93
N THR A 145 -9.89 -14.63 3.97
CA THR A 145 -9.30 -15.95 3.73
C THR A 145 -8.54 -16.45 4.97
N ILE A 146 -7.74 -15.60 5.60
CA ILE A 146 -7.01 -15.94 6.84
C ILE A 146 -7.98 -16.25 7.97
N THR A 147 -9.03 -15.44 8.14
CA THR A 147 -10.02 -15.62 9.19
C THR A 147 -10.80 -16.93 9.00
N GLU A 148 -11.14 -17.27 7.76
CA GLU A 148 -11.80 -18.54 7.42
C GLU A 148 -10.87 -19.74 7.65
N ALA A 149 -9.57 -19.61 7.34
CA ALA A 149 -8.60 -20.64 7.66
C ALA A 149 -8.47 -20.84 9.19
N MET A 150 -8.39 -19.75 9.96
CA MET A 150 -8.34 -19.81 11.42
C MET A 150 -9.62 -20.39 12.02
N SER A 151 -10.80 -20.06 11.49
CA SER A 151 -12.07 -20.60 11.97
C SER A 151 -12.21 -22.10 11.73
N LYS A 152 -11.54 -22.64 10.71
CA LYS A 152 -11.46 -24.09 10.46
C LYS A 152 -10.39 -24.78 11.33
N VAL A 153 -9.22 -24.15 11.48
CA VAL A 153 -8.08 -24.73 12.22
C VAL A 153 -8.31 -24.76 13.72
N LEU A 154 -8.93 -23.73 14.32
CA LEU A 154 -9.09 -23.67 15.77
C LEU A 154 -9.98 -24.81 16.33
N PRO A 155 -11.16 -25.12 15.77
CA PRO A 155 -11.94 -26.27 16.21
C PRO A 155 -11.24 -27.61 15.96
N ALA A 156 -10.53 -27.75 14.83
CA ALA A 156 -9.77 -28.95 14.53
C ALA A 156 -8.63 -29.17 15.54
N ALA A 157 -7.90 -28.11 15.88
CA ALA A 157 -6.83 -28.14 16.88
C ALA A 157 -7.37 -28.42 18.29
N ASP A 158 -8.52 -27.82 18.66
CA ASP A 158 -9.17 -28.10 19.94
C ASP A 158 -9.64 -29.55 20.05
N SER A 159 -10.17 -30.11 18.96
CA SER A 159 -10.58 -31.53 18.93
C SER A 159 -9.41 -32.52 19.09
N ALA A 160 -8.18 -32.11 18.75
CA ALA A 160 -6.98 -32.94 18.94
C ALA A 160 -6.47 -32.93 20.38
N ARG A 161 -6.94 -31.99 21.21
CA ARG A 161 -6.56 -31.82 22.61
C ARG A 161 -7.57 -32.51 23.51
N THR A 162 -7.08 -33.21 24.54
CA THR A 162 -7.88 -33.77 25.62
C THR A 162 -7.34 -33.25 26.95
N TRP A 163 -8.18 -32.64 27.77
CA TRP A 163 -7.77 -32.15 29.09
C TRP A 163 -8.21 -33.09 30.21
N THR A 164 -7.31 -33.34 31.16
CA THR A 164 -7.63 -34.06 32.40
C THR A 164 -7.02 -33.32 33.60
N PRO A 165 -7.68 -33.27 34.77
CA PRO A 165 -7.17 -32.55 35.94
C PRO A 165 -5.80 -33.02 36.46
N SER A 166 -5.46 -34.30 36.24
CA SER A 166 -4.21 -34.90 36.72
C SER A 166 -3.03 -34.76 35.76
N LEU A 167 -3.27 -34.81 34.44
CA LEU A 167 -2.21 -34.76 33.42
C LEU A 167 -2.18 -33.43 32.65
N GLY A 168 -3.18 -32.57 32.82
CA GLY A 168 -3.34 -31.35 32.06
C GLY A 168 -3.73 -31.64 30.60
N ASN A 169 -3.09 -30.94 29.66
CA ASN A 169 -3.37 -31.05 28.23
C ASN A 169 -2.62 -32.20 27.58
N VAL A 170 -3.34 -33.18 27.06
CA VAL A 170 -2.77 -34.30 26.29
C VAL A 170 -3.22 -34.17 24.85
N TYR A 171 -2.29 -34.23 23.91
CA TYR A 171 -2.59 -34.21 22.47
C TYR A 171 -2.59 -35.63 21.96
N ARG A 172 -3.66 -36.05 21.27
CA ARG A 172 -3.67 -37.35 20.63
C ARG A 172 -2.74 -37.29 19.43
N GLN A 173 -1.59 -37.98 19.52
CA GLN A 173 -0.81 -38.25 18.32
C GLN A 173 -1.71 -39.03 17.36
N SER A 174 -1.73 -38.66 16.08
CA SER A 174 -2.37 -39.52 15.08
C SER A 174 -1.76 -40.91 15.25
N PRO A 175 -2.54 -42.00 15.17
CA PRO A 175 -1.96 -43.32 15.19
C PRO A 175 -0.90 -43.32 14.10
N THR A 176 0.36 -43.47 14.49
CA THR A 176 1.45 -43.76 13.57
C THR A 176 0.93 -44.87 12.70
N ILE A 177 0.71 -44.57 11.42
CA ILE A 177 0.70 -45.62 10.41
C ILE A 177 2.04 -46.31 10.66
N ASN A 178 1.98 -47.49 11.25
CA ASN A 178 3.12 -48.36 11.40
C ASN A 178 3.64 -48.52 9.98
N ARG A 179 4.68 -47.75 9.65
CA ARG A 179 5.48 -47.99 8.46
C ARG A 179 6.15 -49.32 8.78
N PRO A 180 5.77 -50.43 8.12
CA PRO A 180 6.36 -51.70 8.44
C PRO A 180 7.86 -51.59 8.18
N ASP A 181 8.64 -52.03 9.16
CA ASP A 181 10.09 -52.15 9.04
C ASP A 181 10.42 -52.93 7.76
N ASP A 182 11.20 -52.29 6.92
CA ASP A 182 11.63 -52.76 5.62
C ASP A 182 12.64 -53.90 5.84
N ASN A 183 12.15 -55.14 5.83
CA ASN A 183 13.00 -56.27 5.53
C ASN A 183 12.20 -57.40 4.85
N THR A 184 12.67 -57.75 3.65
CA THR A 184 12.33 -58.91 2.79
C THR A 184 11.06 -58.85 1.89
N PRO A 185 11.11 -59.49 0.70
CA PRO A 185 11.09 -58.75 -0.56
C PRO A 185 9.81 -58.94 -1.38
N GLU A 186 9.71 -58.09 -2.41
CA GLU A 186 8.73 -58.01 -3.50
C GLU A 186 7.80 -59.22 -3.69
N THR A 187 6.50 -58.94 -3.65
CA THR A 187 5.58 -59.60 -4.59
C THR A 187 4.50 -58.62 -5.04
N THR A 188 4.37 -58.57 -6.35
CA THR A 188 3.50 -57.78 -7.21
C THR A 188 2.02 -57.90 -6.87
N ALA A 189 1.34 -56.76 -6.72
CA ALA A 189 -0.04 -56.60 -7.17
C ALA A 189 -0.40 -55.12 -7.36
N LYS A 190 -0.66 -54.74 -8.62
CA LYS A 190 -1.33 -53.49 -9.00
C LYS A 190 -2.74 -53.47 -8.43
N THR A 191 -3.16 -52.35 -7.84
CA THR A 191 -4.54 -51.88 -7.99
C THR A 191 -4.58 -50.35 -7.99
N THR A 192 -5.02 -49.82 -9.13
CA THR A 192 -5.43 -48.45 -9.39
C THR A 192 -6.66 -48.07 -8.58
N THR A 193 -6.68 -46.89 -7.93
CA THR A 193 -7.65 -45.79 -8.16
C THR A 193 -7.45 -44.59 -7.20
N LYS A 194 -7.39 -43.38 -7.80
CA LYS A 194 -7.78 -42.03 -7.32
C LYS A 194 -7.24 -41.46 -6.00
N SER A 195 -6.53 -40.32 -6.09
CA SER A 195 -6.83 -39.10 -5.32
C SER A 195 -5.93 -37.94 -5.75
N LYS A 196 -6.53 -36.80 -6.09
CA LYS A 196 -5.87 -35.57 -6.58
C LYS A 196 -5.31 -34.70 -5.43
N ASP A 197 -5.50 -35.14 -4.18
CA ASP A 197 -5.17 -34.39 -2.96
C ASP A 197 -3.73 -34.59 -2.47
N THR A 198 -3.07 -35.67 -2.92
CA THR A 198 -1.70 -36.01 -2.49
C THR A 198 -0.67 -34.97 -2.92
N SER A 199 -0.93 -34.19 -3.98
CA SER A 199 0.00 -33.17 -4.46
C SER A 199 -0.01 -31.92 -3.60
N LEU A 200 -1.19 -31.51 -3.08
CA LEU A 200 -1.32 -30.30 -2.29
C LEU A 200 -0.78 -30.54 -0.87
N ASP A 201 -1.06 -31.70 -0.29
CA ASP A 201 -0.50 -32.07 1.02
C ASP A 201 1.02 -32.21 0.97
N ALA A 202 1.57 -32.78 -0.11
CA ALA A 202 3.02 -32.85 -0.32
C ALA A 202 3.65 -31.46 -0.50
N GLU A 203 2.96 -30.54 -1.18
CA GLU A 203 3.41 -29.17 -1.36
C GLU A 203 3.36 -28.37 -0.05
N LEU A 204 2.30 -28.52 0.75
CA LEU A 204 2.17 -27.92 2.08
C LEU A 204 3.22 -28.46 3.05
N GLN A 205 3.51 -29.75 3.01
CA GLN A 205 4.55 -30.36 3.84
C GLN A 205 5.94 -29.84 3.46
N ARG A 206 6.23 -29.71 2.16
CA ARG A 206 7.47 -29.11 1.68
C ARG A 206 7.60 -27.64 2.09
N LEU A 207 6.51 -26.88 2.04
CA LEU A 207 6.48 -25.46 2.41
C LEU A 207 6.64 -25.27 3.93
N ALA A 208 6.06 -26.18 4.72
CA ALA A 208 6.25 -26.24 6.17
C ALA A 208 7.71 -26.54 6.52
N GLU A 209 8.33 -27.54 5.89
CA GLU A 209 9.75 -27.87 6.06
C GLU A 209 10.66 -26.70 5.68
N GLU A 210 10.39 -26.04 4.55
CA GLU A 210 11.15 -24.87 4.08
C GLU A 210 11.03 -23.68 5.06
N SER A 211 9.84 -23.46 5.63
CA SER A 211 9.62 -22.43 6.63
C SER A 211 10.36 -22.71 7.93
N PHE A 212 10.40 -23.97 8.36
CA PHE A 212 11.13 -24.40 9.55
C PHE A 212 12.63 -24.27 9.36
N PHE A 213 13.13 -24.60 8.17
CA PHE A 213 14.54 -24.47 7.82
C PHE A 213 14.97 -23.01 7.76
N ARG A 214 14.13 -22.12 7.20
CA ARG A 214 14.36 -20.67 7.25
C ARG A 214 14.37 -20.14 8.68
N HIS A 215 13.46 -20.60 9.53
CA HIS A 215 13.44 -20.22 10.95
C HIS A 215 14.67 -20.73 11.71
N LEU A 216 15.14 -21.95 11.46
CA LEU A 216 16.38 -22.44 12.10
C LEU A 216 17.62 -21.66 11.63
N LYS A 217 17.62 -21.21 10.37
CA LYS A 217 18.74 -20.46 9.78
C LYS A 217 18.76 -18.98 10.17
N HIS A 218 17.59 -18.36 10.33
CA HIS A 218 17.44 -16.92 10.55
C HIS A 218 16.63 -16.56 11.81
N GLY A 219 16.34 -17.53 12.68
CA GLY A 219 15.44 -17.38 13.84
C GLY A 219 15.91 -16.33 14.85
N SER A 220 17.22 -16.08 14.90
CA SER A 220 17.83 -15.01 15.69
C SER A 220 17.76 -13.64 15.01
N ASP A 221 17.58 -13.58 13.68
CA ASP A 221 17.61 -12.34 12.88
C ASP A 221 16.24 -11.62 12.89
N TYR A 222 15.17 -12.29 13.37
CA TYR A 222 13.81 -11.73 13.48
C TYR A 222 13.54 -11.01 14.81
N ILE A 223 14.47 -11.05 15.75
CA ILE A 223 14.42 -10.19 16.92
C ILE A 223 15.12 -8.90 16.51
N ASP A 224 14.35 -7.83 16.38
CA ASP A 224 14.84 -6.47 16.17
C ASP A 224 15.95 -6.20 17.21
N GLU A 225 17.22 -6.35 16.82
CA GLU A 225 18.41 -6.10 17.66
C GLU A 225 18.46 -4.64 18.15
N LYS A 226 17.51 -3.81 17.69
CA LYS A 226 17.29 -2.43 18.13
C LYS A 226 15.85 -2.30 18.62
N PRO A 227 15.55 -2.64 19.89
CA PRO A 227 14.23 -2.40 20.44
C PRO A 227 13.84 -0.94 20.20
N ILE A 228 12.71 -0.73 19.54
CA ILE A 228 12.16 0.60 19.32
C ILE A 228 11.75 1.14 20.68
N THR A 229 12.59 2.02 21.23
CA THR A 229 12.34 2.63 22.53
C THR A 229 11.71 4.01 22.31
N GLY A 230 10.66 4.32 23.07
CA GLY A 230 9.97 5.60 22.95
C GLY A 230 8.55 5.56 23.49
N GLN A 231 8.04 6.74 23.88
CA GLN A 231 6.62 6.91 24.15
C GLN A 231 5.86 7.00 22.80
N PRO A 232 4.57 6.60 22.75
CA PRO A 232 3.80 6.63 21.51
C PRO A 232 3.86 8.04 20.89
N GLY A 233 4.39 8.12 19.67
CA GLY A 233 4.61 9.38 18.94
C GLY A 233 6.07 9.85 18.83
N ASN A 234 7.03 9.20 19.48
CA ASN A 234 8.45 9.52 19.32
C ASN A 234 9.34 8.26 19.39
N PHE A 235 9.62 7.66 18.22
CA PHE A 235 10.38 6.42 18.08
C PHE A 235 11.88 6.68 18.00
N HIS A 236 12.68 6.03 18.85
CA HIS A 236 14.14 6.01 18.74
C HIS A 236 14.65 4.61 18.43
N ILE A 237 15.49 4.52 17.40
CA ILE A 237 16.24 3.31 17.05
C ILE A 237 17.58 3.39 17.78
N ALA A 238 17.82 2.51 18.77
CA ALA A 238 19.07 2.52 19.53
C ALA A 238 20.25 2.15 18.62
N SER A 239 21.18 3.09 18.40
CA SER A 239 22.42 2.86 17.66
C SER A 239 23.45 2.20 18.58
N SER A 240 23.74 0.91 18.38
CA SER A 240 24.84 0.24 19.08
C SER A 240 26.16 0.56 18.37
N GLY A 241 27.16 0.98 19.15
CA GLY A 241 28.42 1.57 18.68
C GLY A 241 29.41 0.61 18.02
N ARG A 242 29.05 0.01 16.88
CA ARG A 242 30.01 -0.62 15.96
C ARG A 242 30.17 0.29 14.72
N LYS A 243 31.37 0.84 14.53
CA LYS A 243 31.71 1.55 13.29
C LYS A 243 31.69 0.53 12.14
N GLU A 244 30.71 0.65 11.24
CA GLU A 244 30.72 -0.08 9.98
C GLU A 244 31.90 0.40 9.13
N LYS A 245 32.86 -0.50 8.88
CA LYS A 245 33.83 -0.32 7.79
C LYS A 245 33.06 -0.53 6.49
N ALA A 246 32.92 0.54 5.73
CA ALA A 246 32.44 0.49 4.36
C ALA A 246 33.31 -0.46 3.52
N SER A 247 32.69 -1.53 2.99
CA SER A 247 33.21 -2.24 1.82
C SER A 247 32.06 -2.83 1.01
N PHE A 248 31.31 -1.97 0.33
CA PHE A 248 30.70 -2.33 -0.95
C PHE A 248 31.05 -1.24 -1.96
N THR A 249 32.03 -1.58 -2.78
CA THR A 249 32.51 -0.84 -3.93
C THR A 249 31.39 -0.70 -4.95
N SER A 250 30.84 0.50 -5.12
CA SER A 250 30.25 0.92 -6.39
C SER A 250 31.23 1.88 -7.06
N ASN A 251 31.74 1.44 -8.19
CA ASN A 251 32.50 2.24 -9.14
C ASN A 251 31.57 3.28 -9.76
N ALA A 252 31.78 4.56 -9.47
CA ALA A 252 31.55 5.68 -10.41
C ALA A 252 32.06 7.01 -9.81
N SER A 253 33.18 7.47 -10.36
CA SER A 253 33.58 8.88 -10.60
C SER A 253 32.37 9.83 -10.77
N SER A 254 32.30 11.09 -10.34
CA SER A 254 33.22 12.06 -9.70
C SER A 254 32.42 13.31 -9.29
N THR A 255 33.02 14.14 -8.42
CA THR A 255 32.83 15.61 -8.30
C THR A 255 31.56 16.14 -7.59
N THR A 256 31.71 16.56 -6.32
CA THR A 256 31.47 17.93 -5.79
C THR A 256 31.28 17.95 -4.25
N LYS A 257 31.78 19.02 -3.61
CA LYS A 257 31.74 19.32 -2.16
C LYS A 257 30.33 19.24 -1.53
N PRO A 258 30.19 18.91 -0.22
CA PRO A 258 28.93 19.06 0.49
C PRO A 258 28.72 20.52 0.94
N LEU A 259 27.57 21.11 0.58
CA LEU A 259 27.04 22.37 1.12
C LEU A 259 25.71 22.11 1.85
N ALA A 260 25.52 22.85 2.93
CA ALA A 260 24.57 22.65 4.02
C ALA A 260 23.08 22.85 3.67
N LEU A 261 22.18 22.19 4.44
CA LEU A 261 20.75 22.49 4.53
C LEU A 261 20.43 23.40 5.73
N PRO A 262 19.47 24.35 5.60
CA PRO A 262 19.14 25.35 6.60
C PRO A 262 18.25 24.81 7.72
N LYS A 263 18.49 25.31 8.94
CA LYS A 263 17.62 25.17 10.10
C LYS A 263 16.35 25.99 9.88
N THR A 264 15.18 25.39 10.07
CA THR A 264 13.93 26.13 10.34
C THR A 264 13.36 25.65 11.67
N GLU A 265 13.24 26.61 12.57
CA GLU A 265 12.58 26.51 13.87
C GLU A 265 11.06 26.47 13.66
N GLY A 266 10.38 25.57 14.36
CA GLY A 266 8.92 25.42 14.25
C GLY A 266 8.43 24.22 15.04
N GLY A 267 8.53 24.31 16.37
CA GLY A 267 7.98 23.31 17.28
C GLY A 267 6.46 23.30 17.24
N ILE A 268 5.88 22.17 16.83
CA ILE A 268 4.47 21.83 17.03
C ILE A 268 4.29 21.29 18.45
N GLY A 269 4.27 22.20 19.43
CA GLY A 269 3.76 21.96 20.78
C GLY A 269 2.45 22.73 20.94
N GLY A 270 1.32 22.03 20.96
CA GLY A 270 0.02 22.70 21.13
C GLY A 270 -1.22 21.89 20.76
N LEU A 271 -1.30 20.62 21.14
CA LEU A 271 -2.58 19.90 21.23
C LEU A 271 -2.79 19.53 22.69
N GLY A 272 -3.33 20.51 23.44
CA GLY A 272 -3.76 20.34 24.82
C GLY A 272 -4.95 19.40 24.90
N LEU A 273 -4.70 18.19 25.40
CA LEU A 273 -5.72 17.33 26.01
C LEU A 273 -5.74 17.65 27.51
N THR A 274 -6.39 18.76 27.87
CA THR A 274 -6.78 18.99 29.27
C THR A 274 -8.02 18.17 29.55
N ALA A 275 -7.87 17.17 30.41
CA ALA A 275 -8.96 16.49 31.07
C ALA A 275 -9.88 17.50 31.76
N THR A 276 -11.19 17.38 31.59
CA THR A 276 -12.14 17.88 32.58
C THR A 276 -13.47 17.13 32.50
N GLN A 277 -13.85 16.55 33.64
CA GLN A 277 -15.23 16.18 33.97
C GLN A 277 -16.08 17.45 34.24
N PRO A 278 -17.42 17.34 34.38
CA PRO A 278 -18.36 18.31 33.82
C PRO A 278 -18.81 19.39 34.80
N GLY A 279 -19.27 20.52 34.25
CA GLY A 279 -20.18 21.43 34.94
C GLY A 279 -20.22 22.85 34.38
N GLY A 280 -21.41 23.31 34.00
CA GLY A 280 -21.82 24.70 34.21
C GLY A 280 -21.79 25.69 33.04
N ALA A 281 -22.89 25.72 32.28
CA ALA A 281 -23.68 26.89 31.87
C ALA A 281 -23.06 28.14 31.19
N ALA A 282 -23.63 28.42 30.01
CA ALA A 282 -24.25 29.69 29.56
C ALA A 282 -23.48 30.72 28.70
N SER A 283 -24.11 31.01 27.54
CA SER A 283 -24.22 32.31 26.83
C SER A 283 -22.95 32.89 26.20
N GLY A 284 -22.89 33.47 24.99
CA GLY A 284 -23.87 33.86 23.98
C GLY A 284 -23.21 34.88 23.02
N LYS A 285 -23.64 34.88 21.75
CA LYS A 285 -23.61 35.97 20.73
C LYS A 285 -22.29 36.64 20.25
N ASN A 286 -22.08 36.50 18.94
CA ASN A 286 -21.86 37.52 17.89
C ASN A 286 -21.07 38.81 18.17
N GLY A 287 -20.16 39.16 17.27
CA GLY A 287 -19.80 40.56 17.01
C GLY A 287 -18.61 40.77 16.09
N LYS A 288 -18.85 41.42 14.95
CA LYS A 288 -17.90 41.85 13.90
C LYS A 288 -17.24 43.19 14.24
N ASP A 289 -16.27 43.57 13.37
CA ASP A 289 -15.66 44.89 13.12
C ASP A 289 -14.33 45.20 13.84
N LYS A 290 -13.41 46.06 13.36
CA LYS A 290 -12.92 46.56 12.05
C LYS A 290 -11.81 47.58 12.43
N LYS A 291 -10.75 47.70 11.60
CA LYS A 291 -9.98 48.94 11.29
C LYS A 291 -8.71 49.34 12.12
N GLU A 292 -7.59 49.26 11.40
CA GLU A 292 -6.43 50.18 11.20
C GLU A 292 -5.97 51.21 12.26
N GLY A 293 -4.64 51.37 12.37
CA GLY A 293 -4.01 52.67 12.70
C GLY A 293 -2.60 52.61 13.32
N LYS A 294 -1.58 53.01 12.55
CA LYS A 294 -0.15 53.21 12.92
C LYS A 294 0.08 54.29 13.99
N THR A 295 1.13 54.19 14.83
CA THR A 295 2.43 54.93 14.75
C THR A 295 3.27 54.89 16.04
N GLU A 296 4.55 54.55 15.87
CA GLU A 296 5.82 55.09 16.43
C GLU A 296 6.19 55.15 17.95
N LYS A 297 7.44 54.66 18.16
CA LYS A 297 8.56 55.16 19.01
C LYS A 297 8.63 54.81 20.52
N SER A 298 9.63 53.97 20.83
CA SER A 298 10.37 53.90 22.10
C SER A 298 11.11 55.22 22.40
N PRO A 299 11.50 55.51 23.66
CA PRO A 299 12.78 54.98 24.17
C PRO A 299 12.82 54.61 25.68
N ARG A 300 13.78 53.73 26.01
CA ARG A 300 14.18 53.35 27.37
C ARG A 300 15.13 54.42 27.97
N PRO A 301 15.12 54.63 29.30
CA PRO A 301 16.26 54.24 30.16
C PRO A 301 15.73 53.56 31.46
N GLY A 302 16.40 52.68 32.21
CA GLY A 302 17.80 52.62 32.59
C GLY A 302 17.90 52.91 34.11
N ASN A 303 17.79 51.91 34.98
CA ASN A 303 18.63 51.76 36.19
C ASN A 303 18.22 50.55 37.06
N ALA A 304 19.22 49.76 37.45
CA ALA A 304 19.14 48.79 38.54
C ALA A 304 19.37 49.51 39.90
N PRO A 305 19.11 48.83 41.04
CA PRO A 305 20.27 48.42 41.81
C PRO A 305 20.19 46.99 42.39
N LYS A 306 21.38 46.42 42.58
CA LYS A 306 21.69 45.10 43.14
C LYS A 306 21.62 45.11 44.68
N LEU A 307 21.22 43.99 45.27
CA LEU A 307 21.59 43.61 46.64
C LEU A 307 22.41 42.29 46.61
N LYS A 308 23.68 42.38 47.02
CA LYS A 308 24.55 41.26 47.50
C LYS A 308 24.16 41.02 48.98
N ARG A 309 24.35 39.91 49.71
CA ARG A 309 25.42 38.89 49.86
C ARG A 309 24.90 37.91 50.96
N LYS A 310 25.11 36.59 50.91
CA LYS A 310 26.12 35.89 51.73
C LYS A 310 26.22 34.40 51.38
N LYS A 311 27.48 33.97 51.39
CA LYS A 311 28.03 32.63 51.14
C LYS A 311 28.49 32.10 52.50
N SER A 312 28.33 30.82 52.77
CA SER A 312 29.14 30.09 53.74
C SER A 312 29.42 28.68 53.24
N LYS A 313 30.71 28.34 53.20
CA LYS A 313 31.32 27.06 52.87
C LYS A 313 32.27 26.73 54.02
N ALA A 314 32.21 25.50 54.54
CA ALA A 314 33.25 24.70 55.22
C ALA A 314 32.53 23.47 55.82
N GLY A 315 33.05 22.26 55.88
CA GLY A 315 34.40 21.71 55.70
C GLY A 315 34.31 20.20 56.06
N ALA A 316 35.35 19.44 55.69
CA ALA A 316 35.33 17.97 55.60
C ALA A 316 36.02 17.24 56.79
N THR A 317 35.64 15.96 56.99
CA THR A 317 36.39 14.77 57.51
C THR A 317 36.90 14.73 58.98
N PRO A 318 37.31 13.58 59.58
CA PRO A 318 37.14 12.14 59.27
C PRO A 318 36.72 11.23 60.49
N THR A 319 36.67 9.90 60.23
CA THR A 319 36.60 8.67 61.08
C THR A 319 37.48 8.64 62.35
N PRO A 320 37.25 7.76 63.38
CA PRO A 320 37.47 6.29 63.27
C PRO A 320 36.64 5.34 64.19
N THR A 321 36.63 4.04 63.84
CA THR A 321 36.41 2.85 64.72
C THR A 321 37.56 2.71 65.74
N PRO A 322 37.59 1.81 66.77
CA PRO A 322 36.87 0.52 66.94
C PRO A 322 36.32 0.20 68.35
N THR A 323 35.53 -0.88 68.47
CA THR A 323 35.73 -1.96 69.47
C THR A 323 35.12 -3.24 68.93
#